data_AF-A0A7K1GP42-F1
#
_entry.id   AF-A0A7K1GP42-F1
#
_cell.length_a   1.000
_cell.length_b   1.000
_cell.length_c   1.000
_cell.angle_alpha   90.00
_cell.angle_beta   90.00
_cell.angle_gamma   90.00
#
_symmetry.space_group_name_H-M   'P 1'
#
loop_
_entity.id
_entity.type
_entity.pdbx_description
1 polymer ?
#
loop_
_entity_poly.entity_id
_entity_poly.type
_entity_poly.pdbx_seq_one_letter_code
_entity_poly.pdbx_strand_id
1 'polypeptide(L)'
;MSIYRLIIIFSTVLVGEGIYAQSGKAAQIYMEYARDFSGSEIMSTLREINKDTVVTKYYQALIPVSDKELWTNKVVYRTKKSSDKFVVQRLVYSKELDGSENRTNVSSKSVYTNGYNKNSLFTIQTSTYLENGWMSYYEIGNSKSVLSCYDASGKVISKNSGCLDTGEDLFESIDLAQSVAFLLRLTEQRIERQISFKKNTPLVMILTINPTTQKKSLFFSDLKAYGVSDTDVQLIHTAFKSLFFQLDPNLFTFPKYLNGKNAVLRYPIPVDFSAT
;
A
#
# COMPACT_ATOMS: atom_id res chain seq x y z
N MET A 1 -3.24 -9.23 23.65
CA MET A 1 -2.70 -8.23 22.70
C MET A 1 -3.87 -7.46 22.09
N SER A 2 -3.85 -6.12 22.16
CA SER A 2 -4.94 -5.27 21.66
C SER A 2 -5.11 -5.42 20.15
N ILE A 3 -6.35 -5.57 19.69
CA ILE A 3 -6.78 -5.65 18.27
C ILE A 3 -6.18 -4.52 17.42
N TYR A 4 -5.94 -3.35 18.02
CA TYR A 4 -5.30 -2.21 17.37
C TYR A 4 -3.85 -2.49 16.94
N ARG A 5 -3.08 -3.28 17.70
CA ARG A 5 -1.69 -3.62 17.33
C ARG A 5 -1.62 -4.58 16.16
N LEU A 6 -2.60 -5.47 16.00
CA LEU A 6 -2.61 -6.47 14.93
C LEU A 6 -3.04 -5.89 13.57
N ILE A 7 -3.92 -4.89 13.59
CA ILE A 7 -4.27 -4.12 12.38
C ILE A 7 -3.10 -3.24 11.94
N ILE A 8 -2.37 -2.64 12.90
CA ILE A 8 -1.12 -1.92 12.60
C ILE A 8 -0.12 -2.85 11.93
N ILE A 9 0.08 -4.06 12.47
CA ILE A 9 1.00 -5.08 11.91
C ILE A 9 0.67 -5.43 10.45
N PHE A 10 -0.61 -5.49 10.05
CA PHE A 10 -1.00 -5.80 8.67
C PHE A 10 -0.90 -4.62 7.70
N SER A 11 -1.04 -3.39 8.19
CA SER A 11 -0.64 -2.20 7.44
C SER A 11 0.88 -2.01 7.38
N THR A 12 1.65 -2.72 8.23
CA THR A 12 3.12 -2.66 8.26
C THR A 12 3.84 -3.83 7.57
N VAL A 13 3.14 -4.85 7.05
CA VAL A 13 3.78 -5.98 6.32
C VAL A 13 4.28 -5.56 4.91
N LEU A 14 4.21 -4.27 4.55
CA LEU A 14 4.94 -3.66 3.42
C LEU A 14 5.86 -2.51 3.86
N VAL A 15 6.17 -2.42 5.16
CA VAL A 15 7.05 -1.38 5.70
C VAL A 15 8.42 -2.01 5.85
N GLY A 16 9.20 -1.95 4.76
CA GLY A 16 10.64 -1.84 4.91
C GLY A 16 10.88 -0.61 5.77
N GLU A 17 11.41 -0.85 6.97
CA GLU A 17 11.79 0.18 7.93
C GLU A 17 12.99 0.97 7.40
N GLY A 18 12.74 1.86 6.43
CA GLY A 18 13.56 3.03 6.20
C GLY A 18 13.29 4.03 7.33
N ILE A 19 13.90 3.76 8.50
CA ILE A 19 13.85 4.61 9.70
C ILE A 19 14.70 5.86 9.44
N TYR A 20 14.13 6.79 8.68
CA TYR A 20 14.43 8.22 8.75
C TYR A 20 13.13 8.94 8.31
N ALA A 21 12.50 9.66 9.25
CA ALA A 21 11.28 10.47 9.08
C ALA A 21 9.90 9.78 9.26
N GLN A 22 9.59 9.28 10.46
CA GLN A 22 8.20 8.94 10.84
C GLN A 22 7.38 10.11 11.44
N SER A 23 7.85 11.35 11.39
CA SER A 23 7.13 12.52 11.96
C SER A 23 6.71 13.60 10.95
N GLY A 24 7.07 13.45 9.67
CA GLY A 24 6.77 14.41 8.62
C GLY A 24 5.33 14.36 8.09
N LYS A 25 4.90 15.43 7.42
CA LYS A 25 3.55 15.51 6.84
C LYS A 25 3.38 14.52 5.69
N ALA A 26 4.43 14.31 4.89
CA ALA A 26 4.43 13.29 3.84
C ALA A 26 4.24 11.87 4.40
N ALA A 27 4.88 11.54 5.53
CA ALA A 27 4.70 10.23 6.18
C ALA A 27 3.26 10.03 6.69
N GLN A 28 2.64 11.09 7.24
CA GLN A 28 1.22 11.06 7.63
C GLN A 28 0.30 10.83 6.44
N ILE A 29 0.51 11.53 5.34
CA ILE A 29 -0.26 11.36 4.10
C ILE A 29 -0.08 9.94 3.53
N TYR A 30 1.13 9.39 3.57
CA TYR A 30 1.34 8.01 3.18
C TYR A 30 0.50 7.04 4.03
N MET A 31 0.46 7.22 5.36
CA MET A 31 -0.38 6.41 6.24
C MET A 31 -1.87 6.57 5.93
N GLU A 32 -2.32 7.77 5.57
CA GLU A 32 -3.69 8.03 5.12
C GLU A 32 -4.00 7.29 3.82
N TYR A 33 -3.11 7.34 2.82
CA TYR A 33 -3.25 6.58 1.58
C TYR A 33 -3.30 5.07 1.83
N ALA A 34 -2.44 4.54 2.69
CA ALA A 34 -2.45 3.13 3.06
C ALA A 34 -3.77 2.73 3.74
N ARG A 35 -4.29 3.58 4.64
CA ARG A 35 -5.59 3.38 5.28
C ARG A 35 -6.74 3.44 4.29
N ASP A 36 -6.77 4.41 3.39
CA ASP A 36 -7.80 4.52 2.36
C ASP A 36 -7.77 3.31 1.42
N PHE A 37 -6.58 2.93 0.94
CA PHE A 37 -6.39 1.77 0.09
C PHE A 37 -6.85 0.47 0.78
N SER A 38 -6.55 0.28 2.07
CA SER A 38 -7.05 -0.85 2.85
C SER A 38 -8.57 -0.93 2.90
N GLY A 39 -9.24 0.22 2.76
CA GLY A 39 -10.69 0.37 2.78
C GLY A 39 -11.30 0.49 4.17
N SER A 40 -10.52 0.64 5.24
CA SER A 40 -11.05 0.72 6.60
C SER A 40 -12.08 1.84 6.78
N GLU A 41 -11.79 3.03 6.24
CA GLU A 41 -12.67 4.19 6.36
C GLU A 41 -13.94 4.01 5.52
N ILE A 42 -13.79 3.71 4.23
CA ILE A 42 -14.94 3.55 3.33
C ILE A 42 -15.84 2.38 3.74
N MET A 43 -15.31 1.28 4.28
CA MET A 43 -16.14 0.19 4.81
C MET A 43 -16.97 0.65 6.00
N SER A 44 -16.41 1.52 6.86
CA SER A 44 -17.13 2.10 8.00
C SER A 44 -18.23 3.04 7.53
N THR A 45 -17.93 3.94 6.58
CA THR A 45 -18.93 4.82 5.96
C THR A 45 -20.04 4.03 5.27
N LEU A 46 -19.69 3.01 4.49
CA LEU A 46 -20.67 2.15 3.82
C LEU A 46 -21.56 1.40 4.80
N ARG A 47 -20.99 0.97 5.94
CA ARG A 47 -21.73 0.35 7.05
C ARG A 47 -22.69 1.33 7.71
N GLU A 48 -22.29 2.58 7.92
CA GLU A 48 -23.15 3.63 8.48
C GLU A 48 -24.33 3.95 7.56
N ILE A 49 -24.07 4.09 6.25
CA ILE A 49 -25.12 4.29 5.23
C ILE A 49 -26.14 3.13 5.25
N ASN A 50 -25.67 1.90 5.49
CA ASN A 50 -26.50 0.70 5.68
C ASN A 50 -27.52 0.47 4.55
N LYS A 51 -27.04 0.61 3.30
CA LYS A 51 -27.78 0.37 2.06
C LYS A 51 -26.88 -0.34 1.04
N ASP A 52 -27.50 -0.94 0.04
CA ASP A 52 -26.80 -1.56 -1.09
C ASP A 52 -26.17 -0.47 -1.96
N THR A 53 -24.86 -0.52 -2.10
CA THR A 53 -24.02 0.52 -2.69
C THR A 53 -22.82 -0.14 -3.36
N VAL A 54 -22.39 0.44 -4.48
CA VAL A 54 -21.12 0.11 -5.12
C VAL A 54 -20.26 1.36 -5.20
N VAL A 55 -19.04 1.30 -4.67
CA VAL A 55 -18.04 2.38 -4.80
C VAL A 55 -16.80 1.83 -5.48
N THR A 56 -16.26 2.57 -6.44
CA THR A 56 -15.00 2.21 -7.11
C THR A 56 -13.98 3.32 -6.88
N LYS A 57 -12.78 2.95 -6.44
CA LYS A 57 -11.62 3.84 -6.28
C LYS A 57 -10.45 3.33 -7.12
N TYR A 58 -9.58 4.25 -7.52
CA TYR A 58 -8.42 3.98 -8.37
C TYR A 58 -7.15 4.46 -7.70
N TYR A 59 -6.07 3.71 -7.86
CA TYR A 59 -4.80 3.96 -7.21
C TYR A 59 -3.61 3.66 -8.13
N GLN A 60 -2.54 4.42 -7.98
CA GLN A 60 -1.19 4.08 -8.45
C GLN A 60 -0.37 3.57 -7.27
N ALA A 61 0.03 2.30 -7.31
CA ALA A 61 0.40 1.54 -6.11
C ALA A 61 -0.71 1.67 -5.03
N LEU A 62 -0.57 2.58 -4.06
CA LEU A 62 -1.61 2.93 -3.08
C LEU A 62 -1.97 4.43 -3.07
N ILE A 63 -1.37 5.23 -3.93
CA ILE A 63 -1.65 6.67 -4.06
C ILE A 63 -2.98 6.83 -4.81
N PRO A 64 -3.98 7.54 -4.26
CA PRO A 64 -5.26 7.72 -4.92
C PRO A 64 -5.09 8.55 -6.20
N VAL A 65 -5.78 8.15 -7.27
CA VAL A 65 -5.79 8.87 -8.55
C VAL A 65 -7.22 9.07 -9.03
N SER A 66 -7.49 10.23 -9.63
CA SER A 66 -8.78 10.57 -10.22
C SER A 66 -8.93 10.05 -11.67
N ASP A 67 -7.81 9.74 -12.33
CA ASP A 67 -7.78 9.31 -13.73
C ASP A 67 -7.92 7.79 -13.90
N LYS A 68 -8.82 7.38 -14.81
CA LYS A 68 -9.10 5.98 -15.15
C LYS A 68 -8.01 5.33 -16.02
N GLU A 69 -7.08 6.09 -16.58
CA GLU A 69 -6.03 5.53 -17.42
C GLU A 69 -4.77 5.16 -16.63
N LEU A 70 -4.42 6.01 -15.65
CA LEU A 70 -3.14 5.97 -14.96
C LEU A 70 -3.05 4.96 -13.80
N TRP A 71 -4.15 4.34 -13.38
CA TRP A 71 -4.15 3.45 -12.21
C TRP A 71 -3.44 2.13 -12.44
N THR A 72 -2.82 1.60 -11.38
CA THR A 72 -2.30 0.23 -11.30
C THR A 72 -3.20 -0.67 -10.46
N ASN A 73 -3.97 -0.09 -9.53
CA ASN A 73 -4.96 -0.79 -8.73
C ASN A 73 -6.35 -0.16 -8.82
N LYS A 74 -7.38 -0.98 -9.02
CA LYS A 74 -8.80 -0.61 -8.96
C LYS A 74 -9.43 -1.36 -7.80
N VAL A 75 -10.06 -0.63 -6.88
CA VAL A 75 -10.72 -1.21 -5.71
C VAL A 75 -12.22 -1.02 -5.83
N VAL A 76 -12.95 -2.12 -5.80
CA VAL A 76 -14.42 -2.14 -5.89
C VAL A 76 -14.98 -2.58 -4.55
N TYR A 77 -15.74 -1.71 -3.92
CA TYR A 77 -16.51 -1.97 -2.70
C TYR A 77 -17.96 -2.24 -3.09
N ARG A 78 -18.53 -3.33 -2.61
CA ARG A 78 -19.94 -3.69 -2.84
C ARG A 78 -20.58 -4.01 -1.50
N THR A 79 -21.75 -3.46 -1.26
CA THR A 79 -22.54 -3.80 -0.07
C THR A 79 -23.79 -4.57 -0.44
N LYS A 80 -24.20 -5.45 0.48
CA LYS A 80 -25.47 -6.16 0.40
C LYS A 80 -26.08 -6.25 1.79
N LYS A 81 -27.29 -5.72 1.93
CA LYS A 81 -28.10 -5.77 3.13
C LYS A 81 -29.09 -6.92 3.05
N SER A 82 -29.08 -7.75 4.09
CA SER A 82 -30.11 -8.73 4.42
C SER A 82 -30.64 -8.38 5.81
N SER A 83 -31.88 -8.76 6.12
CA SER A 83 -32.58 -8.55 7.41
C SER A 83 -31.70 -8.13 8.62
N ASP A 84 -30.78 -9.00 9.03
CA ASP A 84 -29.92 -8.90 10.22
C ASP A 84 -28.44 -8.75 9.88
N LYS A 85 -28.08 -8.74 8.59
CA LYS A 85 -26.71 -8.81 8.08
C LYS A 85 -26.42 -7.71 7.09
N PHE A 86 -25.31 -7.03 7.30
CA PHE A 86 -24.75 -6.11 6.32
C PHE A 86 -23.40 -6.64 5.86
N VAL A 87 -23.31 -6.99 4.57
CA VAL A 87 -22.08 -7.52 3.98
C VAL A 87 -21.41 -6.41 3.21
N VAL A 88 -20.12 -6.20 3.46
CA VAL A 88 -19.25 -5.32 2.68
C VAL A 88 -18.16 -6.17 2.03
N GLN A 89 -18.12 -6.19 0.71
CA GLN A 89 -17.09 -6.88 -0.07
C GLN A 89 -16.15 -5.84 -0.68
N ARG A 90 -14.85 -6.06 -0.58
CA ARG A 90 -13.79 -5.29 -1.26
C ARG A 90 -13.04 -6.22 -2.20
N LEU A 91 -12.99 -5.85 -3.47
CA LEU A 91 -12.22 -6.54 -4.50
C LEU A 91 -11.15 -5.58 -5.03
N VAL A 92 -9.89 -5.99 -4.98
CA VAL A 92 -8.77 -5.26 -5.56
C VAL A 92 -8.35 -5.96 -6.83
N TYR A 93 -8.40 -5.21 -7.92
CA TYR A 93 -7.88 -5.61 -9.21
C TYR A 93 -6.58 -4.86 -9.46
N SER A 94 -5.57 -5.55 -9.95
CA SER A 94 -4.35 -4.89 -10.44
C SER A 94 -4.26 -5.04 -11.95
N LYS A 95 -3.88 -3.96 -12.62
CA LYS A 95 -3.34 -4.02 -13.98
C LYS A 95 -1.91 -4.54 -13.83
N GLU A 96 -1.59 -5.67 -14.45
CA GLU A 96 -0.18 -6.00 -14.63
C GLU A 96 0.49 -4.85 -15.41
N LEU A 97 1.77 -4.58 -15.12
CA LEU A 97 2.55 -3.51 -15.78
C LEU A 97 2.67 -3.71 -17.31
N ASP A 98 2.16 -4.83 -17.83
CA ASP A 98 2.18 -5.24 -19.24
C ASP A 98 0.77 -5.26 -19.87
N GLY A 99 -0.25 -4.71 -19.18
CA GLY A 99 -1.46 -4.15 -19.80
C GLY A 99 -2.55 -5.10 -20.28
N SER A 100 -2.40 -6.44 -20.17
CA SER A 100 -3.33 -7.36 -20.83
C SER A 100 -4.58 -7.74 -20.02
N GLU A 101 -4.54 -7.91 -18.69
CA GLU A 101 -5.73 -8.38 -17.94
C GLU A 101 -5.86 -7.83 -16.51
N ASN A 102 -7.12 -7.69 -16.05
CA ASN A 102 -7.44 -7.34 -14.66
C ASN A 102 -7.45 -8.60 -13.79
N ARG A 103 -6.42 -8.82 -12.98
CA ARG A 103 -6.40 -9.93 -12.01
C ARG A 103 -6.90 -9.47 -10.64
N THR A 104 -7.77 -10.26 -10.01
CA THR A 104 -8.17 -10.03 -8.60
C THR A 104 -7.00 -10.43 -7.71
N ASN A 105 -6.35 -9.44 -7.09
CA ASN A 105 -5.22 -9.65 -6.19
C ASN A 105 -5.64 -9.69 -4.72
N VAL A 106 -6.75 -9.04 -4.36
CA VAL A 106 -7.29 -9.13 -3.00
C VAL A 106 -8.80 -9.27 -3.07
N SER A 107 -9.34 -10.23 -2.33
CA SER A 107 -10.76 -10.33 -2.03
C SER A 107 -10.95 -10.28 -0.53
N SER A 108 -11.61 -9.24 -0.04
CA SER A 108 -12.00 -9.11 1.35
C SER A 108 -13.52 -9.08 1.45
N LYS A 109 -14.05 -9.77 2.46
CA LYS A 109 -15.47 -9.83 2.77
C LYS A 109 -15.62 -9.61 4.27
N SER A 110 -16.27 -8.51 4.61
CA SER A 110 -16.65 -8.15 5.97
C SER A 110 -18.14 -8.40 6.13
N VAL A 111 -18.51 -9.20 7.12
CA VAL A 111 -19.91 -9.46 7.47
C VAL A 111 -20.17 -8.85 8.83
N TYR A 112 -21.09 -7.90 8.88
CA TYR A 112 -21.57 -7.27 10.11
C TYR A 112 -22.94 -7.83 10.44
N THR A 113 -23.06 -8.48 11.60
CA THR A 113 -24.35 -8.90 12.15
C THR A 113 -24.82 -7.84 13.14
N ASN A 114 -26.07 -7.40 13.00
CA ASN A 114 -26.63 -6.23 13.67
C ASN A 114 -26.03 -4.90 13.14
N GLY A 115 -26.89 -3.91 12.90
CA GLY A 115 -26.52 -2.62 12.29
C GLY A 115 -25.45 -1.84 13.07
N TYR A 116 -25.03 -0.70 12.50
CA TYR A 116 -24.15 0.26 13.17
C TYR A 116 -24.71 0.66 14.55
N ASN A 117 -23.86 0.80 15.58
CA ASN A 117 -24.18 1.09 17.00
C ASN A 117 -24.76 -0.04 17.88
N LYS A 118 -24.96 -1.27 17.38
CA LYS A 118 -25.25 -2.43 18.25
C LYS A 118 -23.96 -3.19 18.57
N ASN A 119 -23.95 -4.01 19.62
CA ASN A 119 -22.91 -5.01 19.91
C ASN A 119 -22.84 -6.03 18.74
N SER A 120 -22.33 -5.58 17.61
CA SER A 120 -22.36 -6.26 16.34
C SER A 120 -21.24 -7.29 16.33
N LEU A 121 -21.58 -8.57 16.19
CA LEU A 121 -20.56 -9.56 15.84
C LEU A 121 -20.14 -9.27 14.40
N PHE A 122 -18.84 -9.18 14.18
CA PHE A 122 -18.28 -8.98 12.85
C PHE A 122 -17.29 -10.10 12.53
N THR A 123 -17.29 -10.49 11.27
CA THR A 123 -16.29 -11.40 10.72
C THR A 123 -15.70 -10.75 9.48
N ILE A 124 -14.38 -10.58 9.45
CA ILE A 124 -13.64 -10.13 8.27
C ILE A 124 -12.87 -11.32 7.75
N GLN A 125 -13.08 -11.66 6.48
CA GLN A 125 -12.32 -12.67 5.76
C GLN A 125 -11.59 -11.97 4.62
N THR A 126 -10.27 -12.07 4.57
CA THR A 126 -9.43 -11.46 3.55
C THR A 126 -8.54 -12.52 2.93
N SER A 127 -8.71 -12.72 1.63
CA SER A 127 -7.83 -13.50 0.78
C SER A 127 -6.98 -12.56 -0.06
N THR A 128 -5.67 -12.63 0.11
CA THR A 128 -4.68 -11.92 -0.71
C THR A 128 -3.99 -12.93 -1.61
N TYR A 129 -4.22 -12.81 -2.91
CA TYR A 129 -3.55 -13.60 -3.93
C TYR A 129 -2.23 -12.94 -4.32
N LEU A 130 -1.17 -13.71 -4.27
CA LEU A 130 0.19 -13.26 -4.51
C LEU A 130 0.60 -13.53 -5.96
N GLU A 131 1.63 -12.81 -6.40
CA GLU A 131 2.16 -12.87 -7.78
C GLU A 131 2.59 -14.30 -8.16
N ASN A 132 3.09 -15.08 -7.19
CA ASN A 132 3.48 -16.48 -7.36
C ASN A 132 2.30 -17.48 -7.33
N GLY A 133 1.06 -17.01 -7.29
CA GLY A 133 -0.16 -17.82 -7.23
C GLY A 133 -0.55 -18.30 -5.83
N TRP A 134 0.26 -18.01 -4.80
CA TRP A 134 -0.08 -18.34 -3.41
C TRP A 134 -1.19 -17.44 -2.89
N MET A 135 -1.84 -17.87 -1.82
CA MET A 135 -2.89 -17.11 -1.16
C MET A 135 -2.60 -16.99 0.33
N SER A 136 -2.50 -15.74 0.80
CA SER A 136 -2.55 -15.43 2.24
C SER A 136 -4.00 -15.23 2.64
N TYR A 137 -4.48 -16.01 3.60
CA TYR A 137 -5.82 -15.92 4.16
C TYR A 137 -5.77 -15.36 5.57
N TYR A 138 -6.65 -14.41 5.84
CA TYR A 138 -6.79 -13.80 7.14
C TYR A 138 -8.26 -13.76 7.54
N GLU A 139 -8.57 -14.24 8.74
CA GLU A 139 -9.89 -14.13 9.32
C GLU A 139 -9.80 -13.48 10.71
N ILE A 140 -10.63 -12.47 10.97
CA ILE A 140 -10.90 -11.96 12.32
C ILE A 140 -12.39 -12.09 12.60
N GLY A 141 -12.74 -12.68 13.73
CA GLY A 141 -14.10 -12.65 14.26
C GLY A 141 -14.22 -13.47 15.55
N ASN A 142 -15.23 -13.15 16.37
CA ASN A 142 -15.60 -13.93 17.57
C ASN A 142 -14.40 -14.37 18.44
N SER A 143 -13.55 -13.41 18.81
CA SER A 143 -12.36 -13.62 19.66
C SER A 143 -11.27 -14.53 19.09
N LYS A 144 -11.30 -14.80 17.78
CA LYS A 144 -10.26 -15.55 17.08
C LYS A 144 -9.71 -14.74 15.92
N SER A 145 -8.43 -14.94 15.67
CA SER A 145 -7.74 -14.48 14.47
C SER A 145 -7.00 -15.65 13.87
N VAL A 146 -7.21 -15.91 12.59
CA VAL A 146 -6.52 -16.96 11.84
C VAL A 146 -5.74 -16.28 10.74
N LEU A 147 -4.49 -16.67 10.59
CA LEU A 147 -3.64 -16.27 9.48
C LEU A 147 -3.05 -17.53 8.86
N SER A 148 -3.24 -17.74 7.57
CA SER A 148 -2.82 -18.96 6.90
C SER A 148 -2.25 -18.66 5.53
N CYS A 149 -1.32 -19.51 5.09
CA CYS A 149 -0.76 -19.47 3.74
C CYS A 149 -1.13 -20.74 2.98
N TYR A 150 -1.55 -20.57 1.73
CA TYR A 150 -1.88 -21.62 0.80
C TYR A 150 -1.01 -21.50 -0.44
N ASP A 151 -0.52 -22.62 -0.97
CA ASP A 151 0.17 -22.64 -2.25
C ASP A 151 -0.81 -22.49 -3.43
N ALA A 152 -0.26 -22.46 -4.65
CA ALA A 152 -1.04 -22.34 -5.88
C ALA A 152 -2.01 -23.51 -6.13
N SER A 153 -1.81 -24.66 -5.47
CA SER A 153 -2.73 -25.82 -5.54
C SER A 153 -3.83 -25.77 -4.48
N GLY A 154 -3.79 -24.79 -3.57
CA GLY A 154 -4.70 -24.69 -2.43
C GLY A 154 -4.27 -25.53 -1.22
N LYS A 155 -3.07 -26.10 -1.21
CA LYS A 155 -2.54 -26.82 -0.04
C LYS A 155 -2.07 -25.81 1.00
N VAL A 156 -2.40 -26.08 2.27
CA VAL A 156 -1.98 -25.26 3.40
C VAL A 156 -0.47 -25.43 3.62
N ILE A 157 0.27 -24.34 3.51
CA ILE A 157 1.71 -24.25 3.83
C ILE A 157 1.89 -23.88 5.30
N SER A 158 1.09 -22.95 5.81
CA SER A 158 1.12 -22.47 7.19
C SER A 158 -0.28 -22.18 7.70
N LYS A 159 -0.52 -22.45 8.99
CA LYS A 159 -1.80 -22.20 9.69
C LYS A 159 -1.77 -21.03 10.67
N ASN A 160 -0.59 -20.48 10.91
CA ASN A 160 -0.34 -19.44 11.92
C ASN A 160 0.49 -18.27 11.39
N SER A 161 0.96 -18.34 10.15
CA SER A 161 1.67 -17.25 9.47
C SER A 161 1.11 -17.00 8.07
N GLY A 162 1.28 -15.78 7.59
CA GLY A 162 0.95 -15.41 6.22
C GLY A 162 1.96 -16.02 5.25
N CYS A 163 1.86 -15.68 3.97
CA CYS A 163 2.76 -16.23 2.96
C CYS A 163 4.12 -15.55 2.85
N LEU A 164 4.31 -14.41 3.52
CA LEU A 164 5.59 -13.72 3.62
C LEU A 164 6.40 -14.29 4.78
N ASP A 165 7.68 -14.48 4.55
CA ASP A 165 8.63 -14.81 5.61
C ASP A 165 8.95 -13.52 6.38
N THR A 166 8.40 -13.42 7.58
CA THR A 166 8.63 -12.29 8.49
C THR A 166 9.71 -12.61 9.53
N GLY A 167 10.42 -13.74 9.38
CA GLY A 167 11.45 -14.20 10.31
C GLY A 167 12.85 -13.69 9.99
N GLU A 168 13.09 -13.22 8.76
CA GLU A 168 14.30 -12.48 8.42
C GLU A 168 14.06 -10.99 8.70
N ASP A 169 14.89 -10.44 9.58
CA ASP A 169 15.06 -9.01 9.77
C ASP A 169 15.11 -8.30 8.40
N LEU A 170 14.11 -7.45 8.14
CA LEU A 170 14.05 -6.56 6.98
C LEU A 170 15.10 -5.43 7.07
N PHE A 171 16.28 -5.71 7.63
CA PHE A 171 17.37 -4.75 7.70
C PHE A 171 18.01 -4.65 6.32
N GLU A 172 17.77 -3.51 5.67
CA GLU A 172 18.75 -2.94 4.76
C GLU A 172 20.10 -2.91 5.47
N SER A 173 21.20 -3.23 4.79
CA SER A 173 22.51 -2.93 5.36
C SER A 173 22.55 -1.43 5.67
N ILE A 174 22.89 -1.08 6.91
CA ILE A 174 22.84 0.30 7.44
C ILE A 174 23.56 1.28 6.49
N ASP A 175 24.66 0.86 5.86
CA ASP A 175 25.47 1.66 4.94
C ASP A 175 24.73 2.05 3.65
N LEU A 176 23.85 1.18 3.17
CA LEU A 176 23.06 1.46 1.99
C LEU A 176 21.94 2.45 2.27
N ALA A 177 21.21 2.26 3.37
CA ALA A 177 20.14 3.16 3.78
C ALA A 177 20.68 4.60 3.92
N GLN A 178 21.89 4.75 4.46
CA GLN A 178 22.58 6.04 4.56
C GLN A 178 22.94 6.63 3.18
N SER A 179 23.44 5.81 2.25
CA SER A 179 23.82 6.27 0.91
C SER A 179 22.61 6.73 0.09
N VAL A 180 21.50 5.99 0.15
CA VAL A 180 20.24 6.37 -0.50
C VAL A 180 19.66 7.63 0.14
N ALA A 181 19.66 7.72 1.48
CA ALA A 181 19.20 8.91 2.19
C ALA A 181 20.04 10.16 1.86
N PHE A 182 21.35 10.01 1.70
CA PHE A 182 22.23 11.11 1.30
C PHE A 182 21.91 11.63 -0.11
N LEU A 183 21.79 10.72 -1.08
CA LEU A 183 21.44 11.10 -2.47
C LEU A 183 20.04 11.70 -2.57
N LEU A 184 19.10 11.19 -1.76
CA LEU A 184 17.76 11.78 -1.64
C LEU A 184 17.86 13.22 -1.14
N ARG A 185 18.60 13.46 -0.06
CA ARG A 185 18.78 14.80 0.51
C ARG A 185 19.43 15.79 -0.46
N LEU A 186 20.43 15.35 -1.23
CA LEU A 186 21.03 16.18 -2.27
C LEU A 186 20.02 16.54 -3.37
N THR A 187 19.16 15.59 -3.74
CA THR A 187 18.11 15.81 -4.75
C THR A 187 17.08 16.82 -4.23
N GLU A 188 16.65 16.69 -2.98
CA GLU A 188 15.77 17.66 -2.31
C GLU A 188 16.37 19.06 -2.33
N GLN A 189 17.62 19.22 -1.89
CA GLN A 189 18.30 20.53 -1.86
C GLN A 189 18.41 21.15 -3.26
N ARG A 190 18.62 20.34 -4.30
CA ARG A 190 18.66 20.83 -5.68
C ARG A 190 17.29 21.34 -6.12
N ILE A 191 16.22 20.63 -5.75
CA ILE A 191 14.84 21.04 -6.03
C ILE A 191 14.51 22.33 -5.30
N GLU A 192 14.80 22.43 -4.00
CA GLU A 192 14.53 23.62 -3.16
C GLU A 192 15.31 24.86 -3.62
N ARG A 193 16.43 24.69 -4.33
CA ARG A 193 17.16 25.82 -4.97
C ARG A 193 16.51 26.30 -6.27
N GLN A 194 15.74 25.45 -6.94
CA GLN A 194 15.13 25.75 -8.24
C GLN A 194 13.66 26.17 -8.11
N ILE A 195 12.97 25.68 -7.07
CA ILE A 195 11.55 25.86 -6.86
C ILE A 195 11.34 26.53 -5.51
N SER A 196 10.69 27.69 -5.52
CA SER A 196 10.27 28.39 -4.31
C SER A 196 8.89 27.88 -3.89
N PHE A 197 8.82 27.16 -2.76
CA PHE A 197 7.58 26.61 -2.26
C PHE A 197 6.86 27.64 -1.38
N LYS A 198 5.61 27.98 -1.71
CA LYS A 198 4.81 28.95 -0.95
C LYS A 198 4.34 28.42 0.42
N LYS A 199 4.38 27.11 0.62
CA LYS A 199 3.98 26.41 1.85
C LYS A 199 4.71 25.07 1.92
N ASN A 200 4.79 24.51 3.13
CA ASN A 200 5.34 23.16 3.31
C ASN A 200 4.58 22.16 2.43
N THR A 201 5.32 21.49 1.55
CA THR A 201 4.77 20.69 0.45
C THR A 201 5.22 19.24 0.62
N PRO A 202 4.33 18.35 1.08
CA PRO A 202 4.63 16.93 1.20
C PRO A 202 4.53 16.24 -0.16
N LEU A 203 5.49 15.37 -0.44
CA LEU A 203 5.53 14.48 -1.57
C LEU A 203 5.62 13.04 -1.06
N VAL A 204 4.66 12.20 -1.43
CA VAL A 204 4.73 10.76 -1.23
C VAL A 204 5.14 10.12 -2.54
N MET A 205 6.24 9.37 -2.52
CA MET A 205 6.65 8.54 -3.64
C MET A 205 6.61 7.06 -3.26
N ILE A 206 6.39 6.21 -4.25
CA ILE A 206 6.46 4.75 -4.07
C ILE A 206 7.30 4.17 -5.19
N LEU A 207 8.47 3.66 -4.83
CA LEU A 207 9.33 2.88 -5.70
C LEU A 207 8.87 1.43 -5.68
N THR A 208 8.66 0.85 -6.86
CA THR A 208 8.40 -0.59 -6.99
C THR A 208 9.47 -1.24 -7.83
N ILE A 209 10.00 -2.39 -7.38
CA ILE A 209 10.98 -3.17 -8.13
C ILE A 209 10.48 -4.61 -8.26
N ASN A 210 10.36 -5.08 -9.50
CA ASN A 210 10.07 -6.49 -9.75
C ASN A 210 11.36 -7.32 -9.59
N PRO A 211 11.42 -8.31 -8.68
CA PRO A 211 12.63 -9.07 -8.41
C PRO A 211 13.06 -9.98 -9.57
N THR A 212 12.15 -10.31 -10.48
CA THR A 212 12.43 -11.17 -11.63
C THR A 212 12.89 -10.36 -12.85
N THR A 213 12.19 -9.29 -13.17
CA THR A 213 12.48 -8.47 -14.37
C THR A 213 13.38 -7.28 -14.09
N GLN A 214 13.63 -6.96 -12.81
CA GLN A 214 14.33 -5.75 -12.35
C GLN A 214 13.69 -4.43 -12.82
N LYS A 215 12.46 -4.50 -13.36
CA LYS A 215 11.69 -3.34 -13.81
C LYS A 215 11.35 -2.47 -12.61
N LYS A 216 11.76 -1.21 -12.67
CA LYS A 216 11.44 -0.18 -11.67
C LYS A 216 10.27 0.67 -12.13
N SER A 217 9.42 1.04 -11.20
CA SER A 217 8.41 2.09 -11.39
C SER A 217 8.44 3.03 -10.19
N LEU A 218 8.23 4.32 -10.44
CA LEU A 218 8.16 5.33 -9.38
C LEU A 218 6.86 6.11 -9.54
N PHE A 219 6.01 6.04 -8.52
CA PHE A 219 4.72 6.72 -8.45
C PHE A 219 4.81 7.92 -7.51
N PHE A 220 4.01 8.95 -7.78
CA PHE A 220 4.07 10.24 -7.10
C PHE A 220 2.67 10.66 -6.67
N SER A 221 2.57 11.28 -5.49
CA SER A 221 1.35 11.96 -5.05
C SER A 221 1.14 13.26 -5.81
N ASP A 222 -0.11 13.69 -5.95
CA ASP A 222 -0.42 14.97 -6.59
C ASP A 222 0.11 16.16 -5.78
N LEU A 223 0.97 16.96 -6.43
CA LEU A 223 1.53 18.19 -5.87
C LEU A 223 0.73 19.44 -6.23
N LYS A 224 -0.24 19.35 -7.17
CA LYS A 224 -1.06 20.50 -7.58
C LYS A 224 -1.93 21.02 -6.44
N ALA A 225 -2.40 20.14 -5.54
CA ALA A 225 -3.09 20.53 -4.31
C ALA A 225 -2.24 21.45 -3.39
N TYR A 226 -0.92 21.45 -3.59
CA TYR A 226 0.02 22.31 -2.88
C TYR A 226 0.40 23.59 -3.65
N GLY A 227 -0.19 23.80 -4.83
CA GLY A 227 0.08 24.99 -5.66
C GLY A 227 1.37 24.90 -6.47
N VAL A 228 1.93 23.70 -6.63
CA VAL A 228 3.10 23.45 -7.49
C VAL A 228 2.66 23.45 -8.95
N SER A 229 3.40 24.16 -9.82
CA SER A 229 3.07 24.26 -11.24
C SER A 229 3.31 22.95 -11.98
N ASP A 230 2.66 22.73 -13.13
CA ASP A 230 2.87 21.53 -13.94
C ASP A 230 4.34 21.33 -14.34
N THR A 231 5.03 22.41 -14.70
CA THR A 231 6.45 22.41 -15.05
C THR A 231 7.31 21.96 -13.87
N ASP A 232 7.04 22.51 -12.69
CA ASP A 232 7.74 22.18 -11.44
C ASP A 232 7.49 20.73 -11.01
N VAL A 233 6.26 20.24 -11.15
CA VAL A 233 5.91 18.83 -10.92
C VAL A 233 6.73 17.91 -11.82
N GLN A 234 6.84 18.23 -13.11
CA GLN A 234 7.65 17.43 -14.04
C GLN A 234 9.14 17.46 -13.71
N LEU A 235 9.66 18.61 -13.26
CA LEU A 235 11.05 18.75 -12.81
C LEU A 235 11.32 17.86 -11.60
N ILE A 236 10.47 17.93 -10.58
CA ILE A 236 10.54 17.10 -9.37
C ILE A 236 10.50 15.61 -9.74
N HIS A 237 9.52 15.21 -10.55
CA HIS A 237 9.37 13.82 -11.00
C HIS A 237 10.61 13.33 -11.75
N THR A 238 11.16 14.15 -12.64
CA THR A 238 12.35 13.82 -13.44
C THR A 238 13.58 13.67 -12.55
N ALA A 239 13.78 14.56 -11.58
CA ALA A 239 14.90 14.51 -10.65
C ALA A 239 14.91 13.20 -9.84
N PHE A 240 13.78 12.84 -9.23
CA PHE A 240 13.69 11.60 -8.46
C PHE A 240 13.72 10.34 -9.33
N LYS A 241 13.08 10.35 -10.51
CA LYS A 241 13.21 9.23 -11.46
C LYS A 241 14.66 9.00 -11.85
N SER A 242 15.41 10.07 -12.16
CA SER A 242 16.83 9.98 -12.50
C SER A 242 17.64 9.37 -11.36
N LEU A 243 17.37 9.76 -10.11
CA LEU A 243 18.01 9.17 -8.93
C LEU A 243 17.71 7.67 -8.82
N PHE A 244 16.44 7.30 -8.65
CA PHE A 244 16.07 5.92 -8.30
C PHE A 244 16.31 4.93 -9.44
N PHE A 245 16.25 5.38 -10.69
CA PHE A 245 16.44 4.48 -11.84
C PHE A 245 17.92 4.16 -12.06
N GLN A 246 18.84 5.03 -11.60
CA GLN A 246 20.28 4.80 -11.64
C GLN A 246 20.82 3.89 -10.52
N LEU A 247 20.11 3.79 -9.38
CA LEU A 247 20.54 2.91 -8.28
C LEU A 247 20.59 1.43 -8.72
N ASP A 248 21.54 0.63 -8.29
CA ASP A 248 21.49 -0.82 -8.58
C ASP A 248 20.34 -1.49 -7.80
N PRO A 249 19.41 -2.26 -8.43
CA PRO A 249 18.40 -3.01 -7.71
C PRO A 249 18.92 -3.96 -6.63
N ASN A 250 20.14 -4.48 -6.79
CA ASN A 250 20.79 -5.39 -5.83
C ASN A 250 21.12 -4.72 -4.49
N LEU A 251 21.02 -3.39 -4.45
CA LEU A 251 21.11 -2.66 -3.21
C LEU A 251 19.89 -2.99 -2.32
N PHE A 252 18.71 -3.15 -2.89
CA PHE A 252 17.50 -3.32 -2.07
C PHE A 252 17.33 -4.73 -1.52
N THR A 253 16.98 -4.84 -0.24
CA THR A 253 16.53 -6.10 0.36
C THR A 253 15.08 -6.36 -0.04
N PHE A 254 14.85 -7.46 -0.75
CA PHE A 254 13.50 -7.86 -1.16
C PHE A 254 12.81 -8.66 -0.04
N PRO A 255 11.53 -8.39 0.24
CA PRO A 255 10.73 -9.29 1.07
C PRO A 255 10.67 -10.69 0.44
N LYS A 256 10.73 -11.74 1.23
CA LYS A 256 10.65 -13.12 0.74
C LYS A 256 9.31 -13.77 1.09
N TYR A 257 8.85 -14.66 0.22
CA TYR A 257 7.81 -15.62 0.54
C TYR A 257 8.38 -16.82 1.31
N LEU A 258 7.54 -17.61 1.97
CA LEU A 258 7.99 -18.81 2.72
C LEU A 258 8.68 -19.88 1.86
N ASN A 259 8.65 -19.78 0.52
CA ASN A 259 9.44 -20.65 -0.38
C ASN A 259 10.79 -20.03 -0.79
N GLY A 260 11.21 -18.93 -0.17
CA GLY A 260 12.46 -18.23 -0.47
C GLY A 260 12.43 -17.36 -1.73
N LYS A 261 11.33 -17.30 -2.49
CA LYS A 261 11.23 -16.39 -3.64
C LYS A 261 11.02 -14.95 -3.16
N ASN A 262 11.69 -14.01 -3.83
CA ASN A 262 11.50 -12.59 -3.60
C ASN A 262 10.09 -12.14 -4.06
N ALA A 263 9.45 -11.31 -3.27
CA ALA A 263 8.23 -10.58 -3.60
C ALA A 263 8.58 -9.24 -4.26
N VAL A 264 7.63 -8.64 -4.99
CA VAL A 264 7.79 -7.26 -5.48
C VAL A 264 8.06 -6.30 -4.32
N LEU A 265 9.19 -5.61 -4.39
CA LEU A 265 9.53 -4.53 -3.47
C LEU A 265 8.59 -3.36 -3.71
N ARG A 266 8.04 -2.80 -2.63
CA ARG A 266 7.27 -1.56 -2.63
C ARG A 266 7.83 -0.68 -1.52
N TYR A 267 8.66 0.28 -1.89
CA TYR A 267 9.42 1.12 -0.97
C TYR A 267 8.82 2.54 -0.94
N PRO A 268 8.17 2.94 0.17
CA PRO A 268 7.64 4.29 0.32
C PRO A 268 8.75 5.29 0.62
N ILE A 269 8.72 6.44 -0.05
CA ILE A 269 9.69 7.52 0.12
C ILE A 269 8.93 8.83 0.36
N PRO A 270 8.64 9.17 1.63
CA PRO A 270 8.05 10.45 1.99
C PRO A 270 9.13 11.55 1.96
N VAL A 271 8.80 12.70 1.36
CA VAL A 271 9.66 13.89 1.27
C VAL A 271 8.83 15.11 1.65
N ASP A 272 9.38 16.00 2.47
CA ASP A 272 8.73 17.28 2.82
C ASP A 272 9.60 18.44 2.33
N PHE A 273 9.09 19.23 1.38
CA PHE A 273 9.73 20.47 0.94
C PHE A 273 9.32 21.63 1.85
N SER A 274 10.31 22.43 2.27
CA SER A 274 10.06 23.56 3.17
C SER A 274 9.58 24.79 2.41
N ALA A 275 8.69 25.58 3.03
CA ALA A 275 8.36 26.89 2.51
C ALA A 275 9.61 27.79 2.47
N THR A 276 9.78 28.53 1.37
CA THR A 276 10.89 29.47 1.14
C THR A 276 10.38 30.88 0.97
#